data_AF-A0A524JV70-F1
#
_entry.id   AF-A0A524JV70-F1
#
_cell.length_a   1.000
_cell.length_b   1.000
_cell.length_c   1.000
_cell.angle_alpha   90.00
_cell.angle_beta   90.00
_cell.angle_gamma   90.00
#
_symmetry.space_group_name_H-M   'P 1'
#
loop_
_entity.id
_entity.type
_entity.pdbx_description
1 polymer ?
#
loop_
_entity_poly.entity_id
_entity_poly.type
_entity_poly.pdbx_seq_one_letter_code
_entity_poly.pdbx_strand_id
1 'polypeptide(L)'
;MAGLLDLLNSPMGQQLISGVAGQTGQPENKTADVLSMAMPLLLGAMKKNVTSPQGAQGLMNALSSKHDGSILDDLGGLFGGGVDESVVSDGAGILGHVFGGKQAQVENTLSQKSGLDAGAIAQILKIAAP
;
A
#
# COMPACT_ATOMS: atom_id res chain seq x y z
N MET A 1 14.98 7.99 16.27
CA MET A 1 14.28 8.21 14.99
C MET A 1 13.30 7.06 14.87
N ALA A 2 12.00 7.31 14.99
CA ALA A 2 11.02 6.27 14.71
C ALA A 2 11.18 5.90 13.24
N GLY A 3 11.71 4.72 12.96
CA GLY A 3 11.88 4.22 11.61
C GLY A 3 10.52 3.85 11.03
N LEU A 4 10.43 3.78 9.70
CA LEU A 4 9.28 3.16 9.04
C LEU A 4 9.01 1.73 9.57
N LEU A 5 10.08 1.05 9.97
CA LEU A 5 10.01 -0.23 10.66
C LEU A 5 9.34 -0.13 12.03
N ASP A 6 9.50 0.96 12.76
CA ASP A 6 8.79 1.17 14.04
C ASP A 6 7.30 1.43 13.79
N LEU A 7 6.94 2.07 12.67
CA LEU A 7 5.54 2.21 12.25
C LEU A 7 4.93 0.87 11.85
N LEU A 8 5.67 0.02 11.14
CA LEU A 8 5.22 -1.34 10.80
C LEU A 8 5.14 -2.26 12.03
N ASN A 9 6.03 -2.07 13.00
CA ASN A 9 5.99 -2.78 14.28
C ASN A 9 5.00 -2.17 15.28
N SER A 10 4.40 -1.02 14.98
CA SER A 10 3.36 -0.42 15.81
C SER A 10 2.10 -1.30 15.79
N PRO A 11 1.20 -1.18 16.78
CA PRO A 11 -0.08 -1.91 16.77
C PRO A 11 -0.86 -1.71 15.46
N MET A 12 -0.87 -0.48 14.92
CA MET A 12 -1.49 -0.17 13.63
C MET A 12 -0.81 -0.89 12.47
N GLY A 13 0.53 -0.91 12.45
CA GLY A 13 1.31 -1.62 11.43
C GLY A 13 1.10 -3.12 11.47
N GLN A 14 1.02 -3.71 12.66
CA GLN A 14 0.72 -5.13 12.84
C GLN A 14 -0.71 -5.48 12.42
N GLN A 15 -1.68 -4.61 12.71
CA GLN A 15 -3.06 -4.78 12.23
C GLN A 15 -3.14 -4.72 10.71
N LEU A 16 -2.41 -3.78 10.07
CA LEU A 16 -2.32 -3.72 8.62
C LEU A 16 -1.70 -4.99 8.04
N ILE A 17 -0.57 -5.45 8.59
CA ILE A 17 0.11 -6.68 8.14
C ILE A 17 -0.85 -7.87 8.24
N SER A 18 -1.51 -8.05 9.39
CA SER A 18 -2.41 -9.18 9.63
C SER A 18 -3.66 -9.11 8.75
N GLY A 19 -4.24 -7.92 8.58
CA GLY A 19 -5.40 -7.70 7.72
C GLY A 19 -5.11 -7.96 6.24
N VAL A 20 -3.99 -7.43 5.74
CA VAL A 20 -3.56 -7.66 4.35
C VAL A 20 -3.19 -9.13 4.13
N ALA A 21 -2.48 -9.75 5.07
CA ALA A 21 -2.15 -11.17 5.03
C ALA A 21 -3.42 -12.04 4.98
N GLY A 22 -4.40 -11.75 5.85
CA GLY A 22 -5.70 -12.43 5.87
C GLY A 22 -6.48 -12.25 4.58
N GLN A 23 -6.52 -11.04 4.03
CA GLN A 23 -7.24 -10.75 2.78
C GLN A 23 -6.59 -11.41 1.55
N THR A 24 -5.26 -11.46 1.51
CA THR A 24 -4.50 -12.00 0.37
C THR A 24 -4.15 -13.48 0.50
N GLY A 25 -4.45 -14.09 1.65
CA GLY A 25 -4.08 -15.46 1.99
C GLY A 25 -2.57 -15.66 2.11
N GLN A 26 -1.79 -14.59 2.27
CA GLN A 26 -0.33 -14.64 2.31
C GLN A 26 0.18 -14.75 3.75
N PRO A 27 1.38 -15.32 3.96
CA PRO A 27 2.00 -15.34 5.27
C PRO A 27 2.25 -13.91 5.80
N GLU A 28 1.96 -13.66 7.07
CA GLU A 28 2.18 -12.35 7.70
C GLU A 28 3.64 -11.90 7.62
N ASN A 29 4.59 -12.82 7.82
CA ASN A 29 6.02 -12.51 7.71
C ASN A 29 6.41 -12.04 6.30
N LYS A 30 5.87 -12.69 5.26
CA LYS A 30 6.10 -12.30 3.85
C LYS A 30 5.43 -10.98 3.52
N THR A 31 4.23 -10.75 4.04
CA THR A 31 3.51 -9.49 3.88
C THR A 31 4.27 -8.35 4.55
N ALA A 32 4.78 -8.55 5.77
CA ALA A 32 5.63 -7.59 6.47
C ALA A 32 6.91 -7.27 5.68
N ASP A 33 7.58 -8.28 5.12
CA ASP A 33 8.75 -8.11 4.27
C ASP A 33 8.42 -7.22 3.05
N VAL A 34 7.32 -7.51 2.36
CA VAL A 34 6.87 -6.72 1.20
C VAL A 34 6.60 -5.28 1.59
N LEU A 35 5.84 -5.05 2.65
CA LEU A 35 5.49 -3.70 3.12
C LEU A 35 6.75 -2.92 3.53
N SER A 36 7.71 -3.57 4.20
CA SER A 36 8.98 -2.95 4.58
C SER A 36 9.81 -2.48 3.38
N MET A 37 9.74 -3.20 2.26
CA MET A 37 10.43 -2.84 1.02
C MET A 37 9.63 -1.87 0.15
N ALA A 38 8.32 -2.03 0.10
CA ALA A 38 7.43 -1.27 -0.76
C ALA A 38 7.19 0.15 -0.26
N MET A 39 7.05 0.33 1.05
CA MET A 39 6.65 1.60 1.64
C MET A 39 7.68 2.73 1.42
N PRO A 40 9.02 2.49 1.51
CA PRO A 40 10.01 3.46 1.06
C PRO A 40 9.90 3.83 -0.43
N LEU A 41 9.55 2.85 -1.28
CA LEU A 41 9.37 3.08 -2.72
C LEU A 41 8.12 3.91 -3.00
N LEU A 42 7.01 3.60 -2.31
CA LEU A 42 5.76 4.37 -2.36
C LEU A 42 5.99 5.81 -1.92
N LEU A 43 6.64 6.02 -0.77
CA LEU A 43 6.97 7.35 -0.25
C LEU A 43 7.89 8.13 -1.20
N GLY A 44 8.91 7.48 -1.77
CA GLY A 44 9.81 8.10 -2.73
C GLY A 44 9.10 8.49 -4.03
N ALA A 45 8.20 7.63 -4.52
CA ALA A 45 7.42 7.87 -5.72
C ALA A 45 6.35 8.95 -5.49
N MET A 46 5.65 8.94 -4.35
CA MET A 46 4.74 10.02 -3.95
C MET A 46 5.47 11.36 -3.86
N LYS A 47 6.62 11.40 -3.17
CA LYS A 47 7.46 12.60 -3.08
C LYS A 47 7.82 13.14 -4.47
N LYS A 48 8.18 12.26 -5.40
CA LYS A 48 8.47 12.65 -6.78
C LYS A 48 7.25 13.23 -7.50
N ASN A 49 6.06 12.67 -7.29
CA ASN A 49 4.85 13.19 -7.94
C ASN A 49 4.43 14.55 -7.36
N VAL A 50 4.50 14.73 -6.04
CA VAL A 50 4.14 16.01 -5.40
C VAL A 50 5.15 17.14 -5.62
N THR A 51 6.35 16.84 -6.11
CA THR A 51 7.34 17.89 -6.46
C THR A 51 6.95 18.72 -7.70
N SER A 52 5.96 18.27 -8.48
CA SER A 52 5.42 19.02 -9.62
C SER A 52 3.99 19.45 -9.33
N PRO A 53 3.54 20.65 -9.76
CA PRO A 53 2.15 21.09 -9.58
C PRO A 53 1.14 20.09 -10.13
N GLN A 54 1.43 19.49 -11.28
CA GLN A 54 0.57 18.53 -11.96
C GLN A 54 0.49 17.19 -11.23
N GLY A 55 1.63 16.67 -10.73
CA GLY A 55 1.65 15.42 -9.97
C GLY A 55 1.07 15.59 -8.56
N ALA A 56 1.21 16.77 -7.94
CA ALA A 56 0.51 17.13 -6.72
C ALA A 56 -1.01 17.18 -6.95
N GLN A 57 -1.48 17.78 -8.06
CA GLN A 57 -2.90 17.80 -8.43
C GLN A 57 -3.44 16.39 -8.68
N GLY A 58 -2.68 15.54 -9.38
CA GLY A 58 -3.05 14.15 -9.66
C GLY A 58 -3.18 13.31 -8.39
N LEU A 59 -2.21 13.43 -7.47
CA LEU A 59 -2.30 12.77 -6.17
C LEU A 59 -3.44 13.34 -5.32
N MET A 60 -3.62 14.65 -5.33
CA MET A 60 -4.70 15.31 -4.58
C MET A 60 -6.07 14.89 -5.10
N ASN A 61 -6.26 14.73 -6.42
CA ASN A 61 -7.49 14.18 -6.98
C ASN A 61 -7.71 12.71 -6.55
N ALA A 62 -6.66 11.90 -6.50
CA ALA A 62 -6.75 10.52 -6.01
C ALA A 62 -7.11 10.47 -4.51
N LEU A 63 -6.55 11.37 -3.69
CA LEU A 63 -6.77 11.41 -2.25
C LEU A 63 -8.12 12.07 -1.87
N SER A 64 -8.44 13.22 -2.47
CA SER A 64 -9.68 13.99 -2.25
C SER A 64 -10.94 13.24 -2.66
N SER A 65 -10.81 12.19 -3.48
CA SER A 65 -11.98 11.45 -3.91
C SER A 65 -12.56 10.63 -2.76
N LYS A 66 -11.76 9.93 -1.92
CA LYS A 66 -12.30 8.98 -0.91
C LYS A 66 -11.44 8.65 0.33
N HIS A 67 -10.26 9.25 0.54
CA HIS A 67 -9.36 8.88 1.63
C HIS A 67 -8.99 10.09 2.51
N ASP A 68 -9.81 10.36 3.53
CA ASP A 68 -9.55 11.39 4.55
C ASP A 68 -8.66 10.90 5.71
N GLY A 69 -8.17 9.66 5.62
CA GLY A 69 -7.38 9.00 6.66
C GLY A 69 -8.22 8.21 7.67
N SER A 70 -9.55 8.30 7.64
CA SER A 70 -10.45 7.55 8.55
C SER A 70 -10.31 6.03 8.41
N ILE A 71 -9.84 5.54 7.26
CA ILE A 71 -9.58 4.12 7.04
C ILE A 71 -8.50 3.57 7.99
N LEU A 72 -7.55 4.41 8.41
CA LEU A 72 -6.50 4.04 9.36
C LEU A 72 -7.04 4.01 10.79
N ASP A 73 -8.10 4.77 11.07
CA ASP A 73 -8.79 4.76 12.36
C ASP A 73 -9.69 3.51 12.51
N ASP A 74 -10.14 2.91 11.40
CA ASP A 74 -11.00 1.73 11.38
C ASP A 74 -10.46 0.54 10.55
N LEU A 75 -9.18 0.20 10.76
CA LEU A 75 -8.61 -1.03 10.18
C LEU A 75 -9.37 -2.29 10.64
N GLY A 76 -9.93 -2.28 11.85
CA GLY A 76 -10.75 -3.37 12.37
C GLY A 76 -12.02 -3.58 11.54
N GLY A 77 -12.74 -2.52 11.19
CA GLY A 77 -13.89 -2.56 10.30
C GLY A 77 -13.50 -2.93 8.87
N LEU A 78 -12.38 -2.39 8.37
CA LEU A 78 -11.87 -2.68 7.02
C LEU A 78 -11.62 -4.18 6.78
N PHE A 79 -11.02 -4.87 7.76
CA PHE A 79 -10.69 -6.29 7.62
C PHE A 79 -11.74 -7.23 8.21
N GLY A 80 -12.61 -6.74 9.09
CA GLY A 80 -13.62 -7.56 9.79
C GLY A 80 -14.74 -8.10 8.90
N GLY A 81 -15.01 -7.45 7.77
CA GLY A 81 -16.02 -7.87 6.77
C GLY A 81 -15.44 -8.35 5.44
N GLY A 82 -14.12 -8.39 5.33
CA GLY A 82 -13.41 -8.45 4.04
C GLY A 82 -13.19 -7.05 3.46
N VAL A 83 -12.07 -6.87 2.76
CA VAL A 83 -11.72 -5.57 2.17
C VAL A 83 -12.68 -5.24 1.01
N ASP A 84 -13.36 -4.10 1.11
CA ASP A 84 -14.23 -3.59 0.05
C ASP A 84 -13.50 -3.43 -1.28
N GLU A 85 -14.17 -3.79 -2.37
CA GLU A 85 -13.62 -3.64 -3.73
C GLU A 85 -13.27 -2.18 -4.07
N SER A 86 -13.97 -1.21 -3.47
CA SER A 86 -13.63 0.20 -3.62
C SER A 86 -12.24 0.51 -3.10
N VAL A 87 -11.85 -0.04 -1.95
CA VAL A 87 -10.51 0.16 -1.36
C VAL A 87 -9.43 -0.40 -2.27
N VAL A 88 -9.66 -1.60 -2.82
CA VAL A 88 -8.71 -2.24 -3.74
C VAL A 88 -8.60 -1.46 -5.06
N SER A 89 -9.73 -0.94 -5.57
CA SER A 89 -9.76 -0.12 -6.78
C SER A 89 -9.06 1.22 -6.57
N ASP A 90 -9.29 1.87 -5.44
CA ASP A 90 -8.70 3.17 -5.10
C ASP A 90 -7.18 3.02 -4.95
N GLY A 91 -6.74 2.00 -4.21
CA GLY A 91 -5.33 1.64 -4.11
C GLY A 91 -4.68 1.39 -5.48
N ALA A 92 -5.39 0.74 -6.42
CA ALA A 92 -4.89 0.54 -7.78
C ALA A 92 -4.73 1.87 -8.54
N GLY A 93 -5.67 2.80 -8.38
CA GLY A 93 -5.58 4.14 -8.96
C GLY A 93 -4.38 4.91 -8.41
N ILE A 94 -4.17 4.86 -7.09
CA ILE A 94 -3.05 5.52 -6.42
C ILE A 94 -1.72 4.94 -6.90
N LEU A 95 -1.57 3.62 -6.95
CA LEU A 95 -0.37 2.97 -7.48
C LEU A 95 -0.10 3.36 -8.94
N GLY A 96 -1.16 3.44 -9.76
CA GLY A 96 -1.08 3.90 -11.14
C GLY A 96 -0.55 5.33 -11.26
N HIS A 97 -0.98 6.24 -10.39
CA HIS A 97 -0.47 7.61 -10.35
C HIS A 97 0.94 7.70 -9.76
N VAL A 98 1.20 6.93 -8.70
CA VAL A 98 2.45 6.99 -7.94
C VAL A 98 3.59 6.35 -8.72
N PHE A 99 3.40 5.13 -9.20
CA PHE A 99 4.42 4.40 -9.95
C PHE A 99 4.33 4.60 -11.47
N GLY A 100 3.19 5.00 -12.01
CA GLY A 100 3.01 5.15 -13.46
C GLY A 100 3.39 3.86 -14.19
N GLY A 101 4.13 4.01 -15.29
CA GLY A 101 4.65 2.86 -16.05
C GLY A 101 5.67 1.98 -15.32
N LYS A 102 6.03 2.28 -14.07
CA LYS A 102 6.98 1.48 -13.27
C LYS A 102 6.32 0.49 -12.34
N GLN A 103 4.99 0.50 -12.21
CA GLN A 103 4.28 -0.37 -11.27
C GLN A 103 4.64 -1.85 -11.46
N ALA A 104 4.55 -2.36 -12.69
CA ALA A 104 4.90 -3.73 -13.01
C ALA A 104 6.37 -4.07 -12.70
N GLN A 105 7.29 -3.11 -12.84
CA GLN A 105 8.69 -3.31 -12.47
C GLN A 105 8.87 -3.43 -10.95
N VAL A 106 8.16 -2.60 -10.19
CA VAL A 106 8.17 -2.63 -8.72
C VAL A 106 7.57 -3.95 -8.22
N GLU A 107 6.41 -4.34 -8.73
CA GLU A 107 5.73 -5.59 -8.39
C GLU A 107 6.63 -6.81 -8.67
N ASN A 108 7.26 -6.89 -9.84
CA ASN A 108 8.19 -7.96 -10.18
C ASN A 108 9.43 -7.99 -9.28
N THR A 109 9.98 -6.82 -8.94
CA THR A 109 11.15 -6.74 -8.05
C THR A 109 10.81 -7.22 -6.65
N LEU A 110 9.65 -6.82 -6.14
CA LEU A 110 9.16 -7.25 -4.83
C LEU A 110 8.80 -8.73 -4.81
N SER A 111 8.21 -9.25 -5.89
CA SER A 111 7.93 -10.68 -6.06
C SER A 111 9.22 -11.50 -5.96
N GLN A 112 10.26 -11.14 -6.70
CA GLN A 112 11.56 -11.83 -6.66
C GLN A 112 12.23 -11.78 -5.28
N LYS A 113 12.08 -10.68 -4.54
CA LYS A 113 12.69 -10.50 -3.21
C LYS A 113 11.92 -11.20 -2.10
N SER A 114 10.60 -11.15 -2.15
CA SER A 114 9.72 -11.74 -1.12
C SER A 114 9.50 -13.24 -1.34
N GLY A 115 9.56 -13.70 -2.59
CA GLY A 115 9.15 -15.04 -3.00
C GLY A 115 7.63 -15.21 -3.17
N LEU A 116 6.86 -14.13 -3.09
CA LEU A 116 5.42 -14.11 -3.41
C LEU A 116 5.20 -13.91 -4.91
N ASP A 117 4.07 -14.38 -5.43
CA ASP A 117 3.71 -14.12 -6.83
C ASP A 117 3.38 -12.62 -7.04
N ALA A 118 3.55 -12.15 -8.27
CA ALA A 118 3.33 -10.74 -8.60
C ALA A 118 1.87 -10.28 -8.39
N GLY A 119 0.88 -11.18 -8.49
CA GLY A 119 -0.52 -10.90 -8.22
C GLY A 119 -0.79 -10.66 -6.73
N ALA A 120 -0.23 -11.50 -5.85
CA ALA A 120 -0.25 -11.29 -4.41
C ALA A 120 0.43 -9.98 -4.03
N ILE A 121 1.59 -9.67 -4.62
CA ILE A 121 2.25 -8.37 -4.42
C ILE A 121 1.34 -7.22 -4.85
N ALA A 122 0.74 -7.29 -6.02
CA ALA A 122 -0.15 -6.25 -6.50
C ALA A 122 -1.35 -6.05 -5.54
N GLN A 123 -1.92 -7.11 -4.98
CA GLN A 123 -2.99 -7.01 -3.98
C GLN A 123 -2.50 -6.38 -2.67
N ILE A 124 -1.35 -6.83 -2.15
CA ILE A 124 -0.73 -6.27 -0.94
C ILE A 124 -0.53 -4.75 -1.11
N LEU A 125 0.05 -4.34 -2.25
CA LEU A 125 0.31 -2.94 -2.53
C LEU A 125 -0.96 -2.11 -2.66
N LYS A 126 -2.04 -2.65 -3.23
CA LYS A 126 -3.32 -1.93 -3.39
C LYS A 126 -3.98 -1.68 -2.04
N ILE A 127 -4.00 -2.68 -1.17
CA ILE A 127 -4.62 -2.54 0.16
C ILE A 127 -3.77 -1.65 1.07
N ALA A 128 -2.45 -1.70 0.93
CA ALA A 128 -1.53 -0.90 1.73
C ALA A 128 -1.23 0.50 1.17
N ALA A 129 -1.74 0.82 -0.03
CA ALA A 129 -1.67 2.18 -0.56
C ALA A 129 -2.62 3.07 0.26
N PRO A 130 -2.11 4.17 0.86
CA PRO A 130 -2.89 5.06 1.72
C PRO A 130 -3.90 5.92 0.94
#